data_AF-A0A483A723-F1
#
_entry.id   AF-A0A483A723-F1
#
_cell.length_a   1.000
_cell.length_b   1.000
_cell.length_c   1.000
_cell.angle_alpha   90.00
_cell.angle_beta   90.00
_cell.angle_gamma   90.00
#
_symmetry.space_group_name_H-M   'P 1'
#
loop_
_entity.id
_entity.type
_entity.pdbx_description
1 polymer ?
#
loop_
_entity_poly.entity_id
_entity_poly.type
_entity_poly.pdbx_seq_one_letter_code
_entity_poly.pdbx_strand_id
1 'polypeptide(L)'
;MNNKHKKTLEKILTKPVLSNIKFDDADKLLISIDLERIEASGSRVTYKFDDDNFITLHKPHSSNEVKRYVVKKLQIFLSNIGVKK
;
A
#
# COMPACT_ATOMS: atom_id res chain seq x y z
N MET A 1 -10.01 10.60 0.50
CA MET A 1 -10.23 9.21 1.00
C MET A 1 -11.71 8.93 1.29
N ASN A 2 -12.23 7.76 0.90
CA ASN A 2 -13.58 7.29 1.28
C ASN A 2 -13.54 6.35 2.51
N ASN A 3 -14.70 5.90 3.00
CA ASN A 3 -14.79 4.98 4.15
C ASN A 3 -14.06 3.65 3.93
N LYS A 4 -14.03 3.13 2.70
CA LYS A 4 -13.32 1.89 2.37
C LYS A 4 -11.80 2.09 2.51
N HIS A 5 -11.27 3.20 2.01
CA HIS A 5 -9.84 3.53 2.10
C HIS A 5 -9.41 3.74 3.55
N LYS A 6 -10.21 4.43 4.37
CA LYS A 6 -9.95 4.58 5.81
C LYS A 6 -9.85 3.21 6.50
N LYS A 7 -10.79 2.30 6.25
CA LYS A 7 -10.74 0.93 6.80
C LYS A 7 -9.49 0.17 6.34
N THR A 8 -9.08 0.33 5.08
CA THR A 8 -7.83 -0.28 4.58
C THR A 8 -6.60 0.31 5.29
N LEU A 9 -6.55 1.63 5.45
CA LEU A 9 -5.47 2.31 6.17
C LEU A 9 -5.39 1.82 7.62
N GLU A 10 -6.52 1.72 8.32
CA GLU A 10 -6.58 1.17 9.67
C GLU A 10 -6.04 -0.27 9.74
N LYS A 11 -6.44 -1.14 8.80
CA LYS A 11 -5.92 -2.51 8.71
C LYS A 11 -4.40 -2.52 8.49
N ILE A 12 -3.90 -1.66 7.60
CA ILE A 12 -2.45 -1.55 7.35
C ILE A 12 -1.72 -1.11 8.61
N LEU A 13 -2.22 -0.11 9.34
CA LEU A 13 -1.57 0.45 10.53
C LEU A 13 -1.79 -0.38 11.81
N THR A 14 -2.64 -1.41 11.76
CA THR A 14 -2.93 -2.29 12.92
C THR A 14 -1.69 -3.09 13.35
N LYS A 15 -1.56 -3.28 14.67
CA LYS A 15 -0.56 -4.15 15.31
C LYS A 15 -1.30 -5.22 16.15
N PRO A 16 -1.03 -6.53 15.95
CA PRO A 16 -0.02 -7.12 15.05
C PRO A 16 -0.38 -6.99 13.57
N VAL A 17 0.65 -7.06 12.71
CA VAL A 17 0.50 -6.92 11.25
C VAL A 17 -0.41 -8.01 10.70
N LEU A 18 -1.47 -7.59 10.00
CA LEU A 18 -2.43 -8.45 9.30
C LEU A 18 -1.87 -8.99 7.97
N SER A 19 -2.35 -10.15 7.54
CA SER A 19 -1.99 -10.78 6.24
C SER A 19 -3.12 -10.79 5.22
N ASN A 20 -4.33 -10.37 5.59
CA ASN A 20 -5.55 -10.45 4.77
C ASN A 20 -5.90 -9.14 4.04
N ILE A 21 -4.89 -8.32 3.72
CA ILE A 21 -5.08 -7.05 3.00
C ILE A 21 -5.00 -7.35 1.51
N LYS A 22 -6.07 -7.09 0.77
CA LYS A 22 -6.10 -7.30 -0.68
C LYS A 22 -5.24 -6.25 -1.38
N PHE A 23 -4.54 -6.66 -2.44
CA PHE A 23 -3.74 -5.75 -3.25
C PHE A 23 -4.58 -4.61 -3.83
N ASP A 24 -5.76 -4.92 -4.38
CA ASP A 24 -6.69 -3.92 -4.93
C ASP A 24 -7.13 -2.87 -3.89
N ASP A 25 -7.32 -3.29 -2.64
CA ASP A 25 -7.69 -2.37 -1.56
C ASP A 25 -6.51 -1.45 -1.20
N ALA A 26 -5.28 -1.97 -1.20
CA ALA A 26 -4.07 -1.19 -0.98
C ALA A 26 -3.79 -0.23 -2.17
N ASP A 27 -3.92 -0.71 -3.41
CA ASP A 27 -3.76 0.08 -4.65
C ASP A 27 -4.69 1.30 -4.64
N LYS A 28 -5.99 1.07 -4.42
CA LYS A 28 -7.00 2.14 -4.33
C LYS A 28 -6.74 3.12 -3.18
N LEU A 29 -6.27 2.63 -2.04
CA LEU A 29 -5.87 3.49 -0.93
C LEU A 29 -4.72 4.41 -1.35
N LEU A 30 -3.64 3.85 -1.90
CA LEU A 30 -2.43 4.57 -2.29
C LEU A 30 -2.71 5.62 -3.36
N ILE A 31 -3.50 5.29 -4.40
CA ILE A 31 -3.97 6.27 -5.39
C ILE A 31 -4.77 7.40 -4.70
N SER A 32 -5.59 7.08 -3.69
CA SER A 32 -6.45 8.07 -3.03
C SER A 32 -5.78 9.02 -2.06
N ILE A 33 -4.49 8.80 -1.79
CA ILE A 33 -3.62 9.71 -1.03
C ILE A 33 -2.57 10.35 -1.98
N ASP A 34 -2.94 10.48 -3.25
CA ASP A 34 -2.21 11.20 -4.31
C ASP A 34 -0.80 10.65 -4.62
N LEU A 35 -0.58 9.34 -4.39
CA LEU A 35 0.63 8.69 -4.88
C LEU A 35 0.51 8.42 -6.38
N GLU A 36 1.54 8.81 -7.12
CA GLU A 36 1.68 8.49 -8.53
C GLU A 36 1.92 6.99 -8.68
N ARG A 37 1.04 6.33 -9.45
CA ARG A 37 1.10 4.89 -9.69
C ARG A 37 1.77 4.61 -11.04
N ILE A 38 2.93 3.98 -10.98
CA ILE A 38 3.78 3.67 -12.13
C ILE A 38 3.81 2.15 -12.33
N GLU A 39 3.27 1.66 -13.45
CA GLU A 39 3.38 0.25 -13.82
C GLU A 39 4.72 -0.02 -14.52
N ALA A 40 5.47 -1.01 -14.02
CA ALA A 40 6.72 -1.46 -14.64
C ALA A 40 6.51 -2.78 -15.39
N SER A 41 7.55 -3.26 -16.08
CA SER A 41 7.51 -4.58 -16.72
C SER A 41 7.27 -5.71 -15.71
N GLY A 42 6.24 -6.51 -15.96
CA GLY A 42 5.82 -7.63 -15.12
C GLY A 42 4.81 -7.24 -14.03
N SER A 43 4.91 -7.87 -12.85
CA SER A 43 3.96 -7.66 -11.75
C SER A 43 4.31 -6.48 -10.85
N ARG A 44 5.32 -5.66 -11.17
CA ARG A 44 5.77 -4.56 -10.30
C ARG A 44 4.94 -3.30 -10.53
N VAL A 45 4.48 -2.70 -9.43
CA VAL A 45 3.80 -1.40 -9.41
C VAL A 45 4.49 -0.53 -8.38
N THR A 46 4.99 0.63 -8.81
CA THR A 46 5.61 1.62 -7.93
C THR A 46 4.62 2.71 -7.60
N TYR A 47 4.57 3.11 -6.34
CA TYR A 47 3.79 4.24 -5.85
C TYR A 47 4.75 5.29 -5.35
N LYS A 48 4.71 6.48 -5.95
CA LYS A 48 5.65 7.57 -5.72
C LYS A 48 4.92 8.74 -5.06
N PHE A 49 5.48 9.23 -3.96
CA PHE A 49 5.02 10.45 -3.29
C PHE A 49 5.85 11.66 -3.75
N ASP A 50 7.18 11.48 -3.83
CA ASP A 50 8.14 12.40 -4.42
C ASP A 50 9.35 11.61 -4.97
N ASP A 51 10.41 12.30 -5.40
CA ASP A 51 11.59 11.66 -6.00
C ASP A 51 12.33 10.69 -5.06
N ASP A 52 12.30 10.94 -3.75
CA ASP A 52 13.01 10.14 -2.74
C ASP A 52 12.09 9.16 -1.99
N ASN A 53 10.78 9.40 -2.02
CA ASN A 53 9.77 8.61 -1.30
C ASN A 53 8.91 7.81 -2.26
N PHE A 54 9.28 6.55 -2.47
CA PHE A 54 8.50 5.60 -3.26
C PHE A 54 8.49 4.19 -2.65
N ILE A 55 7.48 3.40 -3.02
CA ILE A 55 7.39 1.98 -2.65
C ILE A 55 6.97 1.14 -3.86
N THR A 56 7.66 0.03 -4.09
CA THR A 56 7.29 -0.95 -5.12
C THR A 56 6.56 -2.13 -4.48
N LEU A 57 5.36 -2.40 -4.98
CA LEU A 57 4.57 -3.59 -4.65
C LEU A 57 4.61 -4.57 -5.84
N HIS A 58 4.38 -5.85 -5.54
CA HIS A 58 4.17 -6.87 -6.56
C HIS A 58 2.69 -7.23 -6.61
N LYS A 59 2.07 -7.16 -7.79
CA LYS A 59 0.76 -7.72 -8.07
C LYS A 59 0.82 -9.21 -7.68
N PRO A 60 -0.01 -9.67 -6.73
CA PRO A 60 -0.06 -11.07 -6.32
C PRO A 60 -0.54 -11.95 -7.49
N HIS A 61 0.13 -13.07 -7.71
CA HIS A 61 -0.17 -14.00 -8.82
C HIS A 61 -1.23 -15.05 -8.51
N SER A 62 -1.58 -15.28 -7.24
CA SER A 62 -2.54 -16.34 -6.86
C SER A 62 -3.50 -15.98 -5.73
N SER A 63 -3.08 -15.25 -4.69
CA SER A 63 -3.91 -15.00 -3.50
C SER A 63 -4.59 -13.63 -3.44
N ASN A 64 -4.31 -12.73 -4.38
CA ASN A 64 -4.71 -11.31 -4.33
C ASN A 64 -4.35 -10.57 -3.00
N GLU A 65 -3.49 -11.15 -2.16
CA GLU A 65 -3.16 -10.62 -0.83
C GLU A 65 -1.75 -10.04 -0.78
N VAL A 66 -1.61 -8.95 -0.03
CA VAL A 66 -0.34 -8.30 0.25
C VAL A 66 0.39 -9.11 1.32
N LYS A 67 1.61 -9.58 0.99
CA LYS A 67 2.44 -10.35 1.94
C LYS A 67 2.72 -9.53 3.20
N ARG A 68 2.77 -10.19 4.36
CA ARG A 68 2.98 -9.55 5.67
C ARG A 68 4.20 -8.62 5.74
N TYR A 69 5.31 -8.99 5.10
CA TYR A 69 6.51 -8.13 5.07
C TYR A 69 6.30 -6.87 4.23
N VAL A 70 5.46 -6.93 3.19
CA VAL A 70 5.09 -5.79 2.36
C VAL A 70 4.17 -4.85 3.16
N VAL A 71 3.24 -5.40 3.95
CA VAL A 71 2.42 -4.59 4.88
C VAL A 71 3.30 -3.84 5.88
N LYS A 72 4.35 -4.46 6.43
CA LYS A 72 5.34 -3.76 7.28
C LYS A 72 6.05 -2.62 6.55
N LYS A 73 6.45 -2.83 5.29
CA LYS A 73 7.06 -1.77 4.47
C LYS A 73 6.07 -0.62 4.23
N LEU A 74 4.80 -0.94 3.96
CA LEU A 74 3.74 0.06 3.82
C LEU A 74 3.53 0.86 5.11
N GLN A 75 3.54 0.23 6.29
CA GLN A 75 3.45 0.96 7.57
C GLN A 75 4.56 2.00 7.74
N ILE A 76 5.80 1.62 7.43
CA ILE A 76 6.97 2.51 7.53
C ILE A 76 6.84 3.64 6.49
N PHE A 77 6.55 3.28 5.24
CA PHE A 77 6.43 4.24 4.15
C PHE A 77 5.34 5.29 4.43
N LEU A 78 4.13 4.85 4.82
CA LEU A 78 3.01 5.74 5.15
C LEU A 78 3.36 6.67 6.32
N SER A 79 4.07 6.16 7.33
CA SER A 79 4.55 6.99 8.44
C SER A 79 5.58 8.04 7.98
N ASN A 80 6.48 7.69 7.05
CA ASN A 80 7.51 8.59 6.53
C ASN A 80 6.91 9.74 5.74
N ILE A 81 5.88 9.47 4.92
CA ILE A 81 5.17 10.51 4.14
C ILE A 81 4.09 11.24 4.97
N GLY A 82 4.05 11.03 6.29
CA GLY A 82 3.16 11.75 7.20
C GLY A 82 1.70 11.27 7.23
N VAL A 83 1.36 10.16 6.57
CA VAL A 83 0.02 9.57 6.61
C VAL A 83 -0.20 8.87 7.96
N LYS A 84 -1.17 9.38 8.72
CA LYS A 84 -1.59 8.85 10.02
C LYS A 84 -3.06 8.43 9.96
N LYS A 85 -3.47 7.62 10.95
CA LYS A 85 -4.85 7.15 11.12
C LYS A 85 -5.83 8.32 11.26
#